data_AF-A0A2S5CKZ5-F1
#
_entry.id   AF-A0A2S5CKZ5-F1
#
_cell.length_a   1.000
_cell.length_b   1.000
_cell.length_c   1.000
_cell.angle_alpha   90.00
_cell.angle_beta   90.00
_cell.angle_gamma   90.00
#
_symmetry.space_group_name_H-M   'P 1'
#
loop_
_entity.id
_entity.type
_entity.pdbx_description
1 polymer ?
#
loop_
_entity_poly.entity_id
_entity_poly.type
_entity_poly.pdbx_seq_one_letter_code
_entity_poly.pdbx_strand_id
1 'polypeptide(L)'
;MKTSASTTTHLIVGSCFALALAIIIFSTAQAETAAVTGSNATPEPKMMEHCQAMQAQKQKLLDDIKVQDTELTELLAKMNTAPDAKKVGLLAALVTRMIEQRIAMDARKAKMEDMLMQHVQMGKDAMMPDAMPKGADKK
;
A
#
# COMPACT_ATOMS: atom_id res chain seq x y z
N MET A 1 -43.88 10.90 -50.96
CA MET A 1 -43.52 12.34 -51.03
C MET A 1 -43.07 12.74 -49.63
N LYS A 2 -41.76 12.97 -49.41
CA LYS A 2 -41.07 14.28 -49.45
C LYS A 2 -41.45 15.08 -48.18
N THR A 3 -40.59 15.42 -47.21
CA THR A 3 -39.19 15.93 -47.16
C THR A 3 -38.79 15.93 -45.66
N SER A 4 -37.58 15.52 -45.25
CA SER A 4 -36.28 16.23 -45.21
C SER A 4 -35.92 16.74 -43.80
N ALA A 5 -34.63 16.58 -43.49
CA ALA A 5 -33.91 16.88 -42.25
C ALA A 5 -33.74 18.37 -41.94
N SER A 6 -33.35 18.70 -40.69
CA SER A 6 -32.40 19.78 -40.28
C SER A 6 -32.50 20.02 -38.75
N THR A 7 -31.52 19.59 -37.93
CA THR A 7 -30.39 20.37 -37.34
C THR A 7 -30.72 21.05 -35.99
N THR A 8 -29.91 20.83 -34.94
CA THR A 8 -29.10 21.88 -34.25
C THR A 8 -28.75 21.50 -32.79
N THR A 9 -27.44 21.52 -32.54
CA THR A 9 -26.68 21.25 -31.32
C THR A 9 -26.66 22.45 -30.37
N HIS A 10 -26.94 22.27 -29.06
CA HIS A 10 -26.54 23.19 -27.96
C HIS A 10 -26.42 22.35 -26.67
N LEU A 11 -25.25 21.78 -26.32
CA LEU A 11 -24.15 22.42 -25.58
C LEU A 11 -24.64 23.04 -24.25
N ILE A 12 -24.82 22.18 -23.23
CA ILE A 12 -25.02 22.61 -21.83
C ILE A 12 -23.65 23.02 -21.28
N VAL A 13 -23.35 24.30 -21.48
CA VAL A 13 -22.39 25.10 -20.73
C VAL A 13 -23.02 25.44 -19.38
N GLY A 14 -22.20 25.41 -18.32
CA GLY A 14 -22.35 26.34 -17.20
C GLY A 14 -22.65 25.72 -15.84
N SER A 15 -21.61 25.31 -15.12
CA SER A 15 -21.59 25.51 -13.66
C SER A 15 -20.19 25.92 -13.22
N CYS A 16 -19.98 27.23 -13.32
CA CYS A 16 -19.10 28.12 -12.58
C CYS A 16 -17.94 27.51 -11.77
N PHE A 17 -16.77 27.40 -12.41
CA PHE A 17 -15.48 27.34 -11.74
C PHE A 17 -14.98 28.77 -11.52
N ALA A 18 -15.25 29.34 -10.34
CA ALA A 18 -14.57 30.55 -9.89
C ALA A 18 -14.80 30.76 -8.40
N LEU A 19 -13.72 30.73 -7.62
CA LEU A 19 -13.46 31.49 -6.36
C LEU A 19 -12.34 30.77 -5.61
N ALA A 20 -11.24 31.37 -5.16
CA ALA A 20 -10.45 32.53 -5.51
C ALA A 20 -9.16 32.33 -4.70
N LEU A 21 -7.98 32.54 -5.31
CA LEU A 21 -6.70 32.53 -4.59
C LEU A 21 -6.62 33.78 -3.71
N ALA A 22 -6.78 33.62 -2.40
CA ALA A 22 -6.43 34.65 -1.42
C ALA A 22 -5.10 34.26 -0.76
N ILE A 23 -4.00 34.78 -1.32
CA ILE A 23 -2.68 34.77 -0.69
C ILE A 23 -2.73 35.79 0.43
N ILE A 24 -2.82 35.32 1.68
CA ILE A 24 -2.64 36.18 2.85
C ILE A 24 -1.13 36.36 3.08
N ILE A 25 -0.81 37.64 3.24
CA ILE A 25 0.49 38.29 3.24
C ILE A 25 1.29 37.94 4.50
N PHE A 26 2.62 37.86 4.31
CA PHE A 26 3.68 37.91 5.30
C PHE A 26 3.40 38.84 6.50
N SER A 27 3.67 38.38 7.72
CA SER A 27 4.77 38.92 8.55
C SER A 27 4.92 38.26 9.92
N THR A 28 6.15 37.79 10.14
CA THR A 28 6.96 37.90 11.36
C THR A 28 6.40 37.38 12.69
N ALA A 29 6.76 36.14 13.00
CA ALA A 29 7.36 35.85 14.29
C ALA A 29 8.50 34.87 14.06
N GLN A 30 9.73 35.34 14.30
CA GLN A 30 10.88 34.49 14.52
C GLN A 30 10.54 33.57 15.71
N ALA A 31 10.14 32.34 15.41
CA ALA A 31 10.45 31.26 16.33
C ALA A 31 11.81 30.77 15.87
N GLU A 32 12.83 31.09 16.68
CA GLU A 32 14.11 30.42 16.68
C GLU A 32 13.95 28.99 16.17
N THR A 33 14.42 28.74 14.96
CA THR A 33 15.01 27.46 14.63
C THR A 33 16.23 27.36 15.53
N ALA A 34 16.01 27.07 16.82
CA ALA A 34 16.95 26.31 17.59
C ALA A 34 17.20 25.10 16.71
N ALA A 35 18.39 25.09 16.11
CA ALA A 35 18.90 23.98 15.39
C ALA A 35 18.78 22.78 16.33
N VAL A 36 17.70 22.02 16.19
CA VAL A 36 17.82 20.58 16.36
C VAL A 36 18.73 20.22 15.21
N THR A 37 20.03 20.25 15.52
CA THR A 37 21.08 19.49 14.86
C THR A 37 20.64 18.04 15.04
N GLY A 38 19.59 17.68 14.30
CA GLY A 38 19.08 16.33 14.18
C GLY A 38 20.18 15.62 13.45
N SER A 39 20.94 14.87 14.24
CA SER A 39 21.93 13.91 13.79
C SER A 39 21.61 13.44 12.38
N ASN A 40 22.47 13.76 11.42
CA ASN A 40 22.52 13.08 10.13
C ASN A 40 22.97 11.64 10.41
N ALA A 41 22.14 10.87 11.12
CA ALA A 41 22.30 9.44 11.23
C ALA A 41 21.89 8.90 9.86
N THR A 42 22.87 8.72 8.99
CA THR A 42 22.71 7.89 7.80
C THR A 42 22.08 6.57 8.24
N PRO A 43 20.95 6.15 7.64
CA PRO A 43 20.34 4.88 7.98
C PRO A 43 21.38 3.78 7.80
N GLU A 44 21.56 2.94 8.82
CA GLU A 44 22.56 1.88 8.77
C GLU A 44 22.31 0.98 7.55
N PRO A 45 23.36 0.50 6.85
CA PRO A 45 23.23 -0.31 5.65
C PRO A 45 22.34 -1.55 5.87
N LYS A 46 22.37 -2.14 7.07
CA LYS A 46 21.50 -3.26 7.48
C LYS A 46 20.01 -2.90 7.47
N MET A 47 19.64 -1.67 7.84
CA MET A 47 18.25 -1.21 7.83
C MET A 47 17.73 -1.05 6.40
N MET A 48 18.59 -0.59 5.48
CA MET A 48 18.24 -0.42 4.06
C MET A 48 18.05 -1.77 3.37
N GLU A 49 18.94 -2.73 3.60
CA GLU A 49 18.82 -4.11 3.09
C GLU A 49 17.54 -4.78 3.60
N HIS A 50 17.22 -4.64 4.88
CA HIS A 50 16.00 -5.19 5.48
C HIS A 50 14.73 -4.56 4.87
N CYS A 51 14.75 -3.25 4.61
CA CYS A 51 13.64 -2.55 3.98
C CYS A 51 13.41 -3.03 2.53
N GLN A 52 14.48 -3.23 1.76
CA GLN A 52 14.40 -3.79 0.40
C GLN A 52 13.86 -5.22 0.39
N ALA A 53 14.33 -6.07 1.31
CA ALA A 53 13.85 -7.44 1.44
C ALA A 53 12.34 -7.51 1.74
N MET A 54 11.85 -6.61 2.60
CA MET A 54 10.42 -6.50 2.90
C MET A 54 9.61 -6.05 1.68
N GLN A 55 10.09 -5.05 0.93
CA GLN A 55 9.44 -4.59 -0.30
C GLN A 55 9.36 -5.72 -1.33
N ALA A 56 10.44 -6.48 -1.51
CA ALA A 56 10.47 -7.62 -2.42
C ALA A 56 9.45 -8.70 -2.01
N GLN A 57 9.36 -9.03 -0.72
CA GLN A 57 8.34 -9.98 -0.24
C GLN A 57 6.92 -9.44 -0.40
N LYS A 58 6.70 -8.13 -0.21
CA LYS A 58 5.39 -7.49 -0.43
C LYS A 58 4.97 -7.59 -1.89
N GLN A 59 5.90 -7.31 -2.80
CA GLN A 59 5.63 -7.40 -4.23
C GLN A 59 5.29 -8.84 -4.62
N LYS A 60 6.09 -9.81 -4.14
CA LYS A 60 5.81 -11.23 -4.36
C LYS A 60 4.43 -11.63 -3.84
N LEU A 61 4.05 -11.18 -2.65
CA LEU A 61 2.72 -11.47 -2.09
C LEU A 61 1.59 -10.94 -2.99
N LEU A 62 1.73 -9.72 -3.52
CA LEU A 62 0.74 -9.14 -4.43
C LEU A 62 0.65 -9.89 -5.75
N ASP A 63 1.79 -10.32 -6.29
CA ASP A 63 1.82 -11.10 -7.53
C ASP A 63 1.21 -12.49 -7.33
N ASP A 64 1.53 -13.15 -6.20
CA ASP A 64 0.92 -14.41 -5.82
C ASP A 64 -0.60 -14.28 -5.65
N ILE A 65 -1.11 -13.16 -5.10
CA ILE A 65 -2.56 -12.92 -4.98
C ILE A 65 -3.21 -12.86 -6.37
N LYS A 66 -2.62 -12.13 -7.32
CA LYS A 66 -3.16 -12.03 -8.69
C LYS A 66 -3.20 -13.38 -9.40
N VAL A 67 -2.17 -14.21 -9.23
CA VAL A 67 -2.13 -15.57 -9.77
C VAL A 67 -3.26 -16.40 -9.16
N GLN A 68 -3.40 -16.37 -7.82
CA GLN A 68 -4.45 -17.10 -7.11
C GLN A 68 -5.86 -16.68 -7.54
N ASP A 69 -6.11 -15.38 -7.70
CA ASP A 69 -7.39 -14.84 -8.16
C ASP A 69 -7.72 -15.28 -9.59
N THR A 70 -6.71 -15.36 -10.46
CA THR A 70 -6.87 -15.83 -11.84
C THR A 70 -7.25 -17.32 -11.84
N GLU A 71 -6.53 -18.15 -11.08
CA GLU A 71 -6.83 -19.59 -10.95
C GLU A 71 -8.24 -19.85 -10.40
N LEU A 72 -8.65 -19.12 -9.36
CA LEU A 72 -10.00 -19.25 -8.79
C LEU A 72 -11.08 -18.80 -9.77
N THR A 73 -10.82 -17.73 -10.54
CA THR A 73 -11.75 -17.24 -11.58
C THR A 73 -11.95 -18.27 -12.67
N GLU A 74 -10.88 -18.93 -13.13
CA GLU A 74 -10.95 -20.00 -14.12
C GLU A 74 -11.71 -21.23 -13.61
N LEU A 75 -11.42 -21.66 -12.37
CA LEU A 75 -12.14 -22.77 -11.74
C LEU A 75 -13.63 -22.47 -11.58
N LEU A 76 -13.96 -21.23 -11.21
CA LEU A 76 -15.35 -20.78 -11.07
C LEU A 76 -16.06 -20.75 -12.42
N ALA A 77 -15.43 -20.22 -13.47
CA ALA A 77 -15.98 -20.22 -14.82
C ALA A 77 -16.22 -21.64 -15.35
N LYS A 78 -15.27 -22.56 -15.08
CA LYS A 78 -15.40 -23.98 -15.42
C LYS A 78 -16.54 -24.65 -14.66
N MET A 79 -16.70 -24.35 -13.37
CA MET A 79 -17.82 -24.85 -12.56
C MET A 79 -19.17 -24.36 -13.11
N ASN A 80 -19.27 -23.08 -13.45
CA ASN A 80 -20.52 -22.46 -13.91
C ASN A 80 -21.00 -22.99 -15.26
N THR A 81 -20.07 -23.35 -16.15
CA THR A 81 -20.37 -23.87 -17.49
C THR A 81 -20.51 -25.40 -17.53
N ALA A 82 -20.18 -26.10 -16.45
CA ALA A 82 -20.24 -27.55 -16.40
C ALA A 82 -21.68 -28.09 -16.26
N PRO A 83 -21.96 -29.30 -16.77
CA PRO A 83 -23.20 -30.02 -16.47
C PRO A 83 -23.36 -30.27 -14.96
N ASP A 84 -24.60 -30.31 -14.47
CA ASP A 84 -24.90 -30.42 -13.03
C ASP A 84 -24.21 -31.61 -12.35
N ALA A 85 -24.14 -32.75 -13.03
CA ALA A 85 -23.45 -33.95 -12.54
C ALA A 85 -21.95 -33.73 -12.22
N LYS A 86 -21.30 -32.72 -12.80
CA LYS A 86 -19.89 -32.39 -12.59
C LYS A 86 -19.69 -31.23 -11.60
N LYS A 87 -20.74 -30.45 -11.30
CA LYS A 87 -20.63 -29.23 -10.47
C LYS A 87 -20.16 -29.53 -9.05
N VAL A 88 -20.65 -30.60 -8.42
CA VAL A 88 -20.26 -30.97 -7.05
C VAL A 88 -18.75 -31.27 -6.97
N GLY A 89 -18.20 -32.00 -7.94
CA GLY A 89 -16.76 -32.27 -8.01
C GLY A 89 -15.93 -31.00 -8.24
N LEU A 90 -16.42 -30.09 -9.09
CA LEU A 90 -15.75 -28.80 -9.34
C LEU A 90 -15.85 -27.85 -8.13
N LEU A 91 -16.96 -27.87 -7.39
CA LEU A 91 -17.10 -27.14 -6.14
C LEU A 91 -16.11 -27.65 -5.07
N ALA A 92 -15.98 -28.96 -4.92
CA ALA A 92 -14.99 -29.55 -4.01
C ALA A 92 -13.56 -29.14 -4.40
N ALA A 93 -13.23 -29.14 -5.69
CA ALA A 93 -11.94 -28.67 -6.18
C ALA A 93 -11.71 -27.18 -5.90
N LEU A 94 -12.74 -26.33 -6.13
CA LEU A 94 -12.68 -24.90 -5.84
C LEU A 94 -12.45 -24.63 -4.35
N VAL A 95 -13.21 -25.28 -3.46
CA VAL A 95 -13.06 -25.12 -2.00
C VAL A 95 -11.69 -25.61 -1.54
N THR A 96 -11.22 -26.76 -2.05
CA THR A 96 -9.88 -27.28 -1.74
C THR A 96 -8.81 -26.25 -2.11
N ARG A 97 -8.90 -25.68 -3.31
CA ARG A 97 -7.95 -24.66 -3.79
C ARG A 97 -8.00 -23.39 -2.95
N MET A 98 -9.18 -22.91 -2.58
CA MET A 98 -9.31 -21.75 -1.68
C MET A 98 -8.63 -21.99 -0.33
N ILE A 99 -8.74 -23.20 0.24
CA ILE A 99 -8.13 -23.54 1.53
C ILE A 99 -6.60 -23.64 1.39
N GLU A 100 -6.10 -24.31 0.36
CA GLU A 100 -4.65 -24.42 0.08
C GLU A 100 -4.01 -23.02 -0.10
N GLN A 101 -4.66 -22.18 -0.90
CA GLN A 101 -4.27 -20.79 -1.12
C GLN A 101 -4.25 -19.99 0.18
N ARG A 102 -5.30 -20.09 0.99
CA ARG A 102 -5.39 -19.40 2.29
C ARG A 102 -4.28 -19.82 3.24
N ILE A 103 -4.03 -21.13 3.39
CA ILE A 103 -2.96 -21.65 4.26
C ILE A 103 -1.59 -21.09 3.81
N ALA A 104 -1.32 -21.12 2.51
CA ALA A 104 -0.07 -20.60 1.97
C ALA A 104 0.06 -19.08 2.16
N MET A 105 -1.02 -18.31 1.99
CA MET A 105 -1.04 -16.87 2.22
C MET A 105 -0.85 -16.52 3.69
N ASP A 106 -1.51 -17.22 4.61
CA ASP A 106 -1.39 -16.99 6.05
C ASP A 106 0.05 -17.22 6.51
N ALA A 107 0.71 -18.28 6.05
CA ALA A 107 2.12 -18.54 6.34
C ALA A 107 3.04 -17.42 5.84
N ARG A 108 2.80 -16.89 4.62
CA ARG A 108 3.56 -15.76 4.07
C ARG A 108 3.30 -14.47 4.83
N LYS A 109 2.05 -14.20 5.22
CA LYS A 109 1.64 -13.03 5.98
C LYS A 109 2.27 -13.02 7.37
N ALA A 110 2.29 -14.16 8.07
CA ALA A 110 2.97 -14.29 9.36
C ALA A 110 4.47 -13.95 9.26
N LYS A 111 5.15 -14.44 8.21
CA LYS A 111 6.55 -14.09 7.96
C LYS A 111 6.75 -12.59 7.70
N MET A 112 5.83 -11.97 6.95
CA MET A 112 5.87 -10.54 6.70
C MET A 112 5.63 -9.71 7.96
N GLU A 113 4.70 -10.13 8.81
CA GLU A 113 4.42 -9.50 10.09
C GLU A 113 5.64 -9.57 11.03
N ASP A 114 6.33 -10.71 11.08
CA ASP A 114 7.57 -10.86 11.86
C ASP A 114 8.68 -9.90 11.37
N MET A 115 8.91 -9.83 10.05
CA MET A 115 9.85 -8.85 9.49
C MET A 115 9.42 -7.41 9.79
N LEU A 116 8.12 -7.10 9.75
CA LEU A 116 7.63 -5.76 10.10
C LEU A 116 7.95 -5.42 11.56
N MET A 117 7.72 -6.36 12.48
CA MET A 117 8.06 -6.18 13.89
C MET A 117 9.56 -5.96 14.10
N GLN A 118 10.41 -6.76 13.44
CA GLN A 118 11.87 -6.58 13.49
C GLN A 118 12.31 -5.23 12.92
N HIS A 119 11.69 -4.79 11.83
CA HIS A 119 11.97 -3.47 11.25
C HIS A 119 11.63 -2.32 12.20
N VAL A 120 10.47 -2.40 12.86
CA VAL A 120 10.06 -1.41 13.87
C VAL A 120 11.00 -1.43 15.07
N GLN A 121 11.42 -2.60 15.54
CA GLN A 121 12.34 -2.73 16.66
C GLN A 121 13.72 -2.12 16.34
N MET A 122 14.30 -2.43 15.19
CA MET A 122 15.56 -1.81 14.73
C MET A 122 15.43 -0.29 14.61
N GLY A 123 14.28 0.21 14.13
CA GLY A 123 14.01 1.64 14.08
C GLY A 123 13.94 2.29 15.47
N LYS A 124 13.35 1.60 16.46
CA LYS A 124 13.31 2.06 17.86
C LYS A 124 14.70 2.09 18.49
N ASP A 125 15.49 1.05 18.28
CA ASP A 125 16.84 0.94 18.83
C ASP A 125 17.77 2.02 18.25
N ALA A 126 17.63 2.33 16.96
CA ALA A 126 18.35 3.44 16.32
C ALA A 126 17.92 4.84 16.84
N MET A 127 16.74 4.96 17.45
CA MET A 127 16.23 6.21 18.03
C MET A 127 16.52 6.36 19.54
N MET A 128 17.06 5.34 20.23
CA MET A 128 17.51 5.51 21.61
C MET A 128 18.87 6.23 21.60
N PRO A 129 18.96 7.51 22.05
CA PRO A 129 20.26 8.15 22.19
C PRO A 129 21.07 7.42 23.25
N ASP A 130 22.31 7.05 22.91
CA ASP A 130 23.33 6.66 23.88
C ASP A 130 23.36 7.70 25.01
N ALA A 131 23.45 7.21 26.24
CA ALA A 131 23.40 8.00 27.47
C ALA A 131 24.10 9.36 27.33
N MET A 132 23.33 10.45 27.50
CA MET A 132 23.88 11.79 27.65
C MET A 132 25.02 11.73 28.68
N PRO A 133 26.27 12.13 28.35
CA PRO A 133 27.29 12.26 29.36
C PRO A 133 26.79 13.28 30.39
N LYS A 134 26.53 12.81 31.62
CA LYS A 134 26.18 13.67 32.75
C LYS A 134 27.21 14.80 32.83
N GLY A 135 26.69 16.03 32.90
CA GLY A 135 27.46 17.26 32.91
C GLY A 135 28.68 17.13 33.82
N ALA A 136 29.85 17.37 33.23
CA ALA A 136 31.03 17.65 34.02
C ALA A 136 30.87 19.06 34.58
N ASP A 137 30.44 19.16 35.83
CA ASP A 137 30.59 20.34 36.66
C ASP A 137 32.08 20.76 36.62
N LYS A 138 32.37 21.86 35.94
CA LYS A 138 33.67 22.53 36.04
C LYS A 138 33.57 23.59 37.13
N LYS A 139 34.31 23.29 38.20
CA LYS A 139 34.78 24.17 39.28
C LYS A 139 35.30 25.51 38.78
#